data_AF-R6W1Y4-F1
#
_entry.id   AF-R6W1Y4-F1
#
_cell.length_a   1.000
_cell.length_b   1.000
_cell.length_c   1.000
_cell.angle_alpha   90.00
_cell.angle_beta   90.00
_cell.angle_gamma   90.00
#
_symmetry.space_group_name_H-M   'P 1'
#
loop_
_entity.id
_entity.type
_entity.pdbx_description
1 polymer ?
#
loop_
_entity_poly.entity_id
_entity_poly.type
_entity_poly.pdbx_seq_one_letter_code
_entity_poly.pdbx_strand_id
1 'polypeptide(L)'
;MKLQNYGTVFVTVCDSDKEEALPLIRRFYNLGFNIEATAGTAAFLKANGIRTRVLKKISDGSDDIPNAIRQGHIAYIVNTGDIAHSGGSTDGVMIRKIATENNITTFTALDTVAVLIDVLEETTLCVSTIDN
;
A
#
# COMPACT_ATOMS: atom_id res chain seq x y z
N MET A 1 8.87 3.10 14.84
CA MET A 1 7.78 2.54 14.01
C MET A 1 7.00 1.55 14.87
N LYS A 2 5.67 1.67 14.95
CA LYS A 2 4.84 0.63 15.60
C LYS A 2 4.41 -0.36 14.53
N LEU A 3 4.78 -1.63 14.69
CA LEU A 3 4.38 -2.69 13.78
C LEU A 3 2.87 -2.95 13.96
N GLN A 4 2.14 -3.03 12.86
CA GLN A 4 0.72 -3.39 12.80
C GLN A 4 0.63 -4.75 12.11
N ASN A 5 -0.01 -5.72 12.76
CA ASN A 5 -0.21 -7.07 12.22
C ASN A 5 -1.58 -7.24 11.52
N TYR A 6 -2.40 -6.19 11.48
CA TYR A 6 -3.66 -6.14 10.75
C TYR A 6 -3.93 -4.70 10.30
N GLY A 7 -4.93 -4.54 9.43
CA GLY A 7 -5.40 -3.24 8.95
C GLY A 7 -5.43 -3.19 7.43
N THR A 8 -5.19 -2.00 6.88
CA THR A 8 -5.22 -1.77 5.44
C THR A 8 -3.86 -1.33 4.93
N VAL A 9 -3.43 -1.92 3.81
CA VAL A 9 -2.27 -1.45 3.04
C VAL A 9 -2.77 -0.64 1.86
N PHE A 10 -2.41 0.64 1.81
CA PHE A 10 -2.67 1.48 0.66
C PHE A 10 -1.48 1.44 -0.31
N VAL A 11 -1.73 1.07 -1.56
CA VAL A 11 -0.70 0.82 -2.57
C VAL A 11 -0.86 1.77 -3.75
N THR A 12 0.20 2.49 -4.06
CA THR A 12 0.27 3.34 -5.25
C THR A 12 1.67 3.32 -5.83
N VAL A 13 1.87 2.48 -6.84
CA VAL A 13 3.18 2.21 -7.47
C VAL A 13 3.18 2.67 -8.93
N CYS A 14 4.35 3.04 -9.45
CA CYS A 14 4.52 3.28 -10.88
C CYS A 14 4.54 1.97 -11.67
N ASP A 15 4.32 2.07 -12.99
CA ASP A 15 4.15 0.89 -13.83
C ASP A 15 5.38 -0.04 -13.85
N SER A 16 6.59 0.53 -13.76
CA SER A 16 7.86 -0.23 -13.69
C SER A 16 7.96 -1.15 -12.47
N ASP A 17 7.29 -0.79 -11.38
CA ASP A 17 7.46 -1.44 -10.08
C ASP A 17 6.32 -2.42 -9.79
N LYS A 18 5.33 -2.50 -10.68
CA LYS A 18 4.12 -3.33 -10.48
C LYS A 18 4.45 -4.82 -10.36
N GLU A 19 5.29 -5.34 -11.25
CA GLU A 19 5.69 -6.75 -11.25
C GLU A 19 6.46 -7.12 -9.98
N GLU A 20 7.34 -6.23 -9.51
CA GLU A 20 8.10 -6.43 -8.27
C GLU A 20 7.22 -6.28 -7.02
N ALA A 21 6.29 -5.33 -7.02
CA ALA A 21 5.36 -5.11 -5.91
C ALA A 21 4.35 -6.25 -5.75
N LEU A 22 3.93 -6.90 -6.84
CA LEU A 22 2.89 -7.93 -6.84
C LEU A 22 3.11 -9.04 -5.79
N PRO A 23 4.26 -9.74 -5.75
CA PRO A 23 4.49 -10.78 -4.75
C PRO A 23 4.49 -10.23 -3.32
N LEU A 24 4.95 -9.00 -3.10
CA LEU A 24 4.94 -8.37 -1.77
C LEU A 24 3.51 -8.06 -1.31
N ILE A 25 2.70 -7.45 -2.17
CA ILE A 25 1.29 -7.13 -1.85
C ILE A 25 0.47 -8.41 -1.68
N ARG A 26 0.78 -9.48 -2.41
CA ARG A 26 0.17 -10.80 -2.20
C ARG A 26 0.38 -11.30 -0.78
N ARG A 27 1.59 -11.17 -0.25
CA ARG A 27 1.93 -11.63 1.11
C ARG A 27 1.13 -10.86 2.17
N PHE A 28 1.01 -9.53 2.05
CA PHE A 28 0.08 -8.76 2.89
C PHE A 28 -1.37 -9.26 2.80
N TYR A 29 -1.85 -9.52 1.58
CA TYR A 29 -3.21 -10.03 1.35
C TYR A 29 -3.40 -11.41 2.01
N ASN A 30 -2.42 -12.30 1.91
CA ASN A 30 -2.46 -13.63 2.53
C ASN A 30 -2.42 -13.57 4.07
N LEU A 31 -1.75 -12.56 4.64
CA LEU A 31 -1.80 -12.26 6.07
C LEU A 31 -3.14 -11.63 6.52
N GLY A 32 -4.07 -11.38 5.60
CA GLY A 32 -5.41 -10.86 5.91
C GLY A 32 -5.51 -9.35 5.94
N PHE A 33 -4.52 -8.61 5.44
CA PHE A 33 -4.66 -7.17 5.26
C PHE A 33 -5.67 -6.84 4.16
N ASN A 34 -6.44 -5.78 4.36
CA ASN A 34 -7.21 -5.17 3.28
C ASN A 34 -6.27 -4.42 2.34
N ILE A 35 -6.53 -4.50 1.04
CA ILE A 35 -5.73 -3.80 0.03
C ILE A 35 -6.56 -2.68 -0.59
N GLU A 36 -6.07 -1.45 -0.47
CA GLU A 36 -6.61 -0.26 -1.15
C GLU A 36 -5.55 0.25 -2.12
N ALA A 37 -5.94 0.77 -3.30
CA ALA A 37 -4.97 1.26 -4.27
C ALA A 37 -5.53 2.31 -5.22
N THR A 38 -4.64 3.09 -5.85
CA THR A 38 -5.01 3.99 -6.96
C THR A 38 -5.47 3.19 -8.17
N ALA A 39 -6.31 3.78 -9.03
CA ALA A 39 -7.01 3.07 -10.11
C ALA A 39 -6.11 2.14 -10.96
N GLY A 40 -4.97 2.65 -11.46
CA GLY A 40 -4.04 1.86 -12.28
C GLY A 40 -3.34 0.73 -11.52
N THR A 41 -3.04 0.93 -10.24
CA THR A 41 -2.47 -0.11 -9.37
C THR A 41 -3.53 -1.15 -9.02
N ALA A 42 -4.73 -0.72 -8.66
CA ALA A 42 -5.85 -1.59 -8.31
C ALA A 42 -6.27 -2.48 -9.49
N ALA A 43 -6.29 -1.96 -10.72
CA ALA A 43 -6.60 -2.74 -11.91
C ALA A 43 -5.59 -3.88 -12.11
N PHE A 44 -4.29 -3.58 -11.98
CA PHE A 44 -3.22 -4.57 -12.08
C PHE A 44 -3.30 -5.64 -10.99
N LEU A 45 -3.52 -5.25 -9.73
CA LEU A 45 -3.64 -6.18 -8.60
C LEU A 45 -4.89 -7.08 -8.75
N LYS A 46 -6.03 -6.52 -9.19
CA LYS A 46 -7.26 -7.29 -9.47
C LYS A 46 -7.08 -8.29 -10.60
N ALA A 47 -6.41 -7.90 -11.69
CA ALA A 47 -6.12 -8.80 -12.81
C ALA A 47 -5.30 -10.02 -12.36
N ASN A 48 -4.47 -9.85 -11.33
CA ASN A 48 -3.70 -10.92 -10.72
C ASN A 48 -4.44 -11.62 -9.55
N GLY A 49 -5.72 -11.34 -9.31
CA GLY A 49 -6.51 -12.03 -8.28
C GLY A 49 -6.29 -11.52 -6.85
N ILE A 50 -5.82 -10.29 -6.65
CA ILE A 50 -5.87 -9.62 -5.35
C ILE A 50 -7.13 -8.78 -5.30
N ARG A 51 -8.00 -9.01 -4.30
CA ARG A 51 -9.15 -8.13 -4.09
C ARG A 51 -8.66 -6.78 -3.58
N THR A 52 -8.95 -5.73 -4.34
CA THR A 52 -8.46 -4.38 -4.04
C THR A 52 -9.58 -3.35 -4.15
N ARG A 53 -9.72 -2.48 -3.16
CA ARG A 53 -10.62 -1.32 -3.25
C ARG A 53 -9.90 -0.16 -3.92
N VAL A 54 -10.60 0.55 -4.80
CA VAL A 54 -10.03 1.69 -5.54
C VAL A 54 -10.23 2.97 -4.75
N LEU A 55 -9.18 3.77 -4.59
CA LEU A 55 -9.24 5.15 -4.13
C LEU A 55 -8.87 6.09 -5.28
N LYS A 56 -9.67 7.14 -5.50
CA LYS A 56 -9.38 8.17 -6.52
C LYS A 56 -8.25 9.08 -6.07
N LYS A 57 -7.49 9.61 -7.03
CA LYS A 57 -6.35 10.48 -6.74
C LYS A 57 -6.80 11.88 -6.33
N ILE A 58 -5.90 12.63 -5.71
CA ILE A 58 -6.14 14.03 -5.32
C ILE A 58 -6.26 14.90 -6.58
N SER A 59 -5.46 14.61 -7.61
CA SER A 59 -5.55 15.22 -8.95
C SER A 59 -6.90 15.03 -9.65
N ASP A 60 -7.69 14.03 -9.25
CA ASP A 60 -9.08 13.83 -9.73
C ASP A 60 -10.10 14.74 -9.00
N GLY A 61 -9.63 15.62 -8.10
CA GLY A 61 -10.49 16.43 -7.22
C GLY A 61 -11.17 15.62 -6.11
N SER A 62 -10.65 14.43 -5.78
CA SER A 62 -11.22 13.53 -4.78
C SER A 62 -10.53 13.64 -3.43
N ASP A 63 -11.33 13.51 -2.36
CA ASP A 63 -10.84 13.38 -0.99
C ASP A 63 -10.70 11.92 -0.52
N ASP A 64 -10.86 10.93 -1.40
CA ASP A 64 -10.81 9.51 -1.03
C ASP A 64 -9.52 9.13 -0.28
N ILE A 65 -8.36 9.42 -0.85
CA ILE A 65 -7.06 9.09 -0.23
C ILE A 65 -6.82 9.91 1.04
N PRO A 66 -6.96 11.26 1.04
CA PRO A 66 -6.83 12.04 2.28
C PRO A 66 -7.75 11.57 3.40
N ASN A 67 -9.02 11.25 3.08
CA ASN A 67 -9.97 10.76 4.07
C ASN A 67 -9.61 9.37 4.58
N ALA A 68 -9.17 8.46 3.71
CA ALA A 68 -8.75 7.14 4.13
C ALA A 68 -7.54 7.18 5.08
N ILE A 69 -6.58 8.09 4.82
CA ILE A 69 -5.45 8.32 5.74
C ILE A 69 -5.93 8.88 7.08
N ARG A 70 -6.79 9.91 7.07
CA ARG A 70 -7.28 10.58 8.28
C ARG A 70 -8.22 9.72 9.13
N GLN A 71 -8.94 8.77 8.52
CA GLN A 71 -9.80 7.83 9.25
C GLN A 71 -9.00 6.82 10.09
N GLY A 72 -7.68 6.69 9.86
CA GLY A 72 -6.78 5.93 10.71
C GLY A 72 -6.85 4.41 10.52
N HIS A 73 -7.51 3.90 9.48
CA HIS A 73 -7.56 2.46 9.17
C HIS A 73 -6.40 1.97 8.30
N ILE A 74 -5.62 2.88 7.71
CA ILE A 74 -4.42 2.56 6.94
C ILE A 74 -3.26 2.27 7.90
N ALA A 75 -2.78 1.04 7.88
CA ALA A 75 -1.61 0.62 8.64
C ALA A 75 -0.31 1.01 7.94
N TYR A 76 -0.27 0.80 6.61
CA TYR A 76 0.91 0.98 5.79
C TYR A 76 0.56 1.63 4.46
N ILE A 77 1.47 2.48 3.97
CA ILE A 77 1.41 3.03 2.61
C ILE A 77 2.63 2.55 1.84
N VAL A 78 2.41 1.93 0.69
CA VAL A 78 3.46 1.60 -0.28
C VAL A 78 3.31 2.57 -1.45
N ASN A 79 4.21 3.55 -1.53
CA ASN A 79 4.21 4.56 -2.57
C ASN A 79 5.55 4.57 -3.31
N THR A 80 5.61 3.87 -4.43
CA THR A 80 6.78 3.90 -5.31
C THR A 80 6.55 4.86 -6.48
N GLY A 81 7.63 5.49 -6.95
CA GLY A 81 7.60 6.52 -7.99
C GLY A 81 7.66 7.98 -7.47
N ASP A 82 7.88 8.91 -8.42
CA ASP A 82 8.00 10.36 -8.23
C ASP A 82 8.81 10.81 -7.02
N ILE A 83 10.04 10.31 -6.96
CA ILE A 83 11.11 10.94 -6.20
C ILE A 83 11.90 11.91 -7.11
N ALA A 84 11.88 11.71 -8.44
CA ALA A 84 12.80 12.36 -9.39
C ALA A 84 12.16 13.21 -10.51
N HIS A 85 10.81 13.27 -10.68
CA HIS A 85 10.21 14.18 -11.66
C HIS A 85 10.15 15.60 -11.10
N SER A 86 11.25 16.31 -11.33
CA SER A 86 11.49 17.72 -11.09
C SER A 86 10.42 18.61 -11.76
N GLY A 87 9.37 18.99 -11.02
CA GLY A 87 8.49 20.09 -11.43
C GLY A 87 7.01 19.95 -11.05
N GLY A 88 6.67 19.87 -9.77
CA GLY A 88 5.29 20.06 -9.31
C GLY A 88 4.92 19.29 -8.04
N SER A 89 3.83 19.71 -7.37
CA SER A 89 3.20 18.96 -6.28
C SER A 89 2.44 17.77 -6.86
N THR A 90 3.13 16.67 -7.12
CA THR A 90 2.49 15.44 -7.62
C THR A 90 1.65 14.79 -6.52
N ASP A 91 0.70 13.93 -6.91
CA ASP A 91 -0.12 13.19 -5.95
C ASP A 91 0.75 12.41 -4.95
N GLY A 92 1.86 11.82 -5.41
CA GLY A 92 2.78 11.08 -4.55
C GLY A 92 3.37 11.97 -3.43
N VAL A 93 3.77 13.20 -3.76
CA VAL A 93 4.27 14.16 -2.77
C VAL A 93 3.18 14.53 -1.77
N MET A 94 1.96 14.80 -2.23
CA MET A 94 0.83 15.13 -1.35
C MET A 94 0.45 13.97 -0.44
N ILE A 95 0.39 12.75 -0.96
CA ILE A 95 0.08 11.53 -0.20
C ILE A 95 1.11 11.33 0.91
N ARG A 96 2.41 11.42 0.60
CA ARG A 96 3.49 11.29 1.60
C ARG A 96 3.42 12.37 2.68
N LYS A 97 3.08 13.61 2.29
CA LYS A 97 2.89 14.72 3.24
C LYS A 97 1.74 14.41 4.21
N ILE A 98 0.56 14.07 3.69
CA ILE A 98 -0.62 13.75 4.52
C ILE A 98 -0.35 12.54 5.41
N ALA A 99 0.30 11.50 4.89
CA ALA A 99 0.68 10.31 5.66
C ALA A 99 1.60 10.66 6.85
N THR A 100 2.59 11.52 6.62
CA THR A 100 3.52 12.00 7.65
C THR A 100 2.79 12.81 8.71
N GLU A 101 1.90 13.72 8.30
CA GLU A 101 1.06 14.51 9.21
C GLU A 101 0.14 13.64 10.09
N ASN A 102 -0.22 12.44 9.62
CA ASN A 102 -1.09 11.49 10.33
C ASN A 102 -0.32 10.32 10.96
N ASN A 103 1.02 10.37 11.01
CA ASN A 103 1.88 9.32 11.58
C ASN A 103 1.68 7.92 10.97
N ILE A 104 1.34 7.85 9.69
CA ILE A 104 1.19 6.58 8.97
C ILE A 104 2.54 6.14 8.38
N THR A 105 2.92 4.89 8.64
CA THR A 105 4.18 4.34 8.15
C THR A 105 4.12 4.21 6.63
N THR A 106 5.05 4.88 5.94
CA THR A 106 5.08 4.97 4.47
C THR A 106 6.41 4.44 3.95
N PHE A 107 6.33 3.59 2.92
CA PHE A 107 7.47 2.99 2.23
C PHE A 107 7.56 3.51 0.82
N THR A 108 8.76 3.93 0.43
CA THR A 108 9.06 4.40 -0.93
C THR A 108 9.99 3.46 -1.71
N ALA A 109 10.46 2.39 -1.07
CA ALA A 109 11.33 1.38 -1.64
C ALA A 109 10.77 -0.02 -1.34
N LEU A 110 10.65 -0.86 -2.36
CA LEU A 110 10.11 -2.21 -2.24
C LEU A 110 11.02 -3.13 -1.42
N ASP A 111 12.35 -2.95 -1.49
CA ASP A 111 13.31 -3.66 -0.63
C ASP A 111 12.99 -3.53 0.86
N THR A 112 12.57 -2.33 1.30
CA THR A 112 12.19 -2.11 2.69
C THR A 112 10.85 -2.77 3.02
N VAL A 113 9.94 -2.82 2.05
CA VAL A 113 8.67 -3.54 2.18
C VAL A 113 8.91 -5.03 2.32
N ALA A 114 9.88 -5.59 1.58
CA ALA A 114 10.27 -7.01 1.66
C ALA A 114 10.71 -7.40 3.08
N VAL A 115 11.61 -6.61 3.68
CA VAL A 115 12.06 -6.85 5.07
C VAL A 115 10.90 -6.72 6.07
N LEU A 116 10.01 -5.75 5.89
CA LEU A 116 8.83 -5.60 6.75
C LEU A 116 7.95 -6.86 6.71
N ILE A 117 7.65 -7.36 5.52
CA ILE A 117 6.72 -8.48 5.37
C ILE A 117 7.32 -9.79 5.91
N ASP A 118 8.64 -9.98 5.80
CA ASP A 118 9.36 -11.10 6.43
C ASP A 118 9.14 -11.09 7.96
N VAL A 119 9.33 -9.93 8.59
CA VAL A 119 9.09 -9.77 10.04
C VAL A 119 7.62 -9.97 10.41
N LEU A 120 6.69 -9.51 9.57
CA LEU A 120 5.25 -9.69 9.83
C LEU A 120 4.84 -11.16 9.77
N GLU A 121 5.39 -11.94 8.83
CA GLU A 121 5.12 -13.38 8.72
C GLU A 121 5.70 -14.17 9.89
N GLU A 122 6.86 -13.79 10.42
CA GLU A 122 7.45 -14.41 11.62
C GLU A 122 6.66 -14.09 12.90
N THR A 123 6.08 -12.89 12.99
CA THR A 123 5.41 -12.40 14.20
C THR A 123 3.90 -12.63 14.21
N THR A 124 3.32 -13.02 13.06
CA THR A 124 1.88 -13.25 12.91
C THR A 124 1.61 -14.74 12.77
N LEU A 125 0.77 -15.28 13.66
CA LEU A 125 0.29 -16.66 13.54
C LEU A 125 -0.57 -16.81 12.28
N CYS A 126 -0.04 -17.50 11.28
CA CYS A 126 -0.81 -17.87 10.11
C CYS A 126 -1.72 -19.07 10.43
N VAL A 127 -3.00 -18.96 10.12
CA VAL A 127 -3.95 -20.07 10.21
C VAL A 127 -4.16 -20.61 8.80
N SER A 128 -3.58 -21.77 8.51
CA SER A 128 -3.83 -22.50 7.27
C SER A 128 -4.92 -23.54 7.47
N THR A 129 -5.72 -23.78 6.43
CA THR A 129 -6.61 -24.94 6.41
C THR A 129 -5.78 -26.22 6.40
N ILE A 130 -6.25 -27.27 7.07
CA ILE A 130 -5.68 -28.61 6.87
C ILE A 130 -6.05 -29.01 5.45
N ASP A 131 -5.05 -29.10 4.58
CA ASP A 131 -5.22 -29.65 3.25
C ASP A 131 -5.58 -31.15 3.41
N ASN A 132 -6.75 -31.55 2.89
CA ASN A 132 -7.23 -32.93 2.92
C ASN A 132 -6.40 -33.85 2.00
#